data_AF-U1RGU3-F1
#
_entry.id   AF-U1RGU3-F1
#
_cell.length_a   1.000
_cell.length_b   1.000
_cell.length_c   1.000
_cell.angle_alpha   90.00
_cell.angle_beta   90.00
_cell.angle_gamma   90.00
#
_symmetry.space_group_name_H-M   'P 1'
#
loop_
_entity.id
_entity.type
_entity.pdbx_description
1 polymer ?
#
loop_
_entity_poly.entity_id
_entity_poly.type
_entity_poly.pdbx_seq_one_letter_code
_entity_poly.pdbx_strand_id
1 'polypeptide(L)'
;MNTFNNEKGQKLTDTVGGHGIVTGGSYGFDATVYGYPGNIDNGESMQVCTGRTGTRTIGLFTRWYFHNIEGCNFGGGASGGPWLQDHDSASGLGYVRSVTSFKPAKGAPVYIGGSYFDNRMGSLYEKANND
;
A
#
# COMPACT_ATOMS: atom_id res chain seq x y z
N MET A 1 -6.42 3.33 16.65
CA MET A 1 -7.38 2.68 15.75
C MET A 1 -8.24 1.80 16.63
N ASN A 2 -9.44 2.27 16.99
CA ASN A 2 -10.34 1.52 17.85
C ASN A 2 -11.13 0.49 17.03
N THR A 3 -10.56 -0.70 16.86
CA THR A 3 -11.30 -1.84 16.32
C THR A 3 -12.13 -2.46 17.44
N PHE A 4 -13.40 -2.74 17.18
CA PHE A 4 -14.20 -3.53 18.12
C PHE A 4 -13.54 -4.89 18.35
N ASN A 5 -13.64 -5.39 19.59
CA ASN A 5 -13.22 -6.74 19.89
C ASN A 5 -14.06 -7.74 19.08
N ASN A 6 -13.46 -8.89 18.75
CA ASN A 6 -14.22 -10.00 18.18
C ASN A 6 -15.21 -10.58 19.22
N GLU A 7 -16.04 -11.54 18.82
CA GLU A 7 -17.01 -12.23 19.70
C GLU A 7 -16.37 -12.90 20.94
N LYS A 8 -15.05 -13.09 20.93
CA LYS A 8 -14.25 -13.67 22.03
C LYS A 8 -13.58 -12.60 22.90
N GLY A 9 -13.87 -11.32 22.69
CA GLY A 9 -13.29 -10.21 23.47
C GLY A 9 -11.84 -9.87 23.11
N GLN A 10 -11.32 -10.39 22.00
CA GLN A 10 -9.93 -10.16 21.58
C GLN A 10 -9.84 -8.93 20.68
N LYS A 11 -8.76 -8.14 20.84
CA LYS A 11 -8.46 -7.05 19.91
C LYS A 11 -8.03 -7.63 18.56
N LEU A 12 -8.33 -6.89 17.48
CA LEU A 12 -7.98 -7.31 16.13
C LEU A 12 -6.47 -7.55 15.98
N THR A 13 -5.65 -6.61 16.44
CA THR A 13 -4.18 -6.68 16.37
C THR A 13 -3.60 -7.86 17.15
N ASP A 14 -4.26 -8.27 18.23
CA ASP A 14 -3.85 -9.42 19.04
C ASP A 14 -4.17 -10.75 18.33
N THR A 15 -5.07 -10.72 17.35
CA THR A 15 -5.55 -11.91 16.63
C THR A 15 -4.85 -12.09 15.28
N VAL A 16 -4.60 -11.01 14.54
CA VAL A 16 -4.05 -11.07 13.17
C VAL A 16 -2.74 -10.30 12.99
N GLY A 17 -2.21 -9.70 14.07
CA GLY A 17 -1.05 -8.82 14.00
C GLY A 17 -1.39 -7.44 13.44
N GLY A 18 -0.36 -6.62 13.23
CA GLY A 18 -0.50 -5.30 12.65
C GLY A 18 0.82 -4.85 12.02
N HIS A 19 0.74 -4.29 10.82
CA HIS A 19 1.89 -3.70 10.16
C HIS A 19 2.25 -2.36 10.80
N GLY A 20 3.55 -2.06 10.88
CA GLY A 20 4.00 -0.71 11.20
C GLY A 20 3.74 0.27 10.05
N ILE A 21 3.91 1.56 10.29
CA ILE A 21 3.85 2.59 9.25
C ILE A 21 5.18 3.32 9.17
N VAL A 22 5.67 3.56 7.96
CA VAL A 22 6.84 4.39 7.69
C VAL A 22 6.40 5.61 6.88
N THR A 23 6.84 6.78 7.33
CA THR A 23 6.65 8.05 6.62
C THR A 23 8.00 8.65 6.23
N GLY A 24 8.04 9.45 5.17
CA GLY A 24 9.22 10.12 4.68
C GLY A 24 10.21 9.20 3.95
N GLY A 25 11.46 9.67 3.84
CA GLY A 25 12.59 8.96 3.26
C GLY A 25 12.61 8.93 1.73
N SER A 26 13.43 8.03 1.17
CA SER A 26 13.58 7.87 -0.28
C SER A 26 12.32 7.31 -0.94
N TYR A 27 12.05 7.71 -2.19
CA TYR A 27 10.99 7.08 -2.99
C TYR A 27 11.29 5.63 -3.36
N GLY A 28 12.57 5.24 -3.34
CA GLY A 28 13.01 3.88 -3.62
C GLY A 28 13.11 3.03 -2.36
N PHE A 29 12.37 1.93 -2.33
CA PHE A 29 12.45 0.84 -1.38
C PHE A 29 12.06 -0.47 -2.07
N ASP A 30 12.45 -1.60 -1.51
CA ASP A 30 11.99 -2.90 -1.99
C ASP A 30 10.61 -3.17 -1.40
N ALA A 31 9.61 -3.25 -2.27
CA ALA A 31 8.21 -3.35 -1.89
C ALA A 31 7.68 -4.76 -2.13
N THR A 32 6.87 -5.23 -1.19
CA THR A 32 5.90 -6.31 -1.40
C THR A 32 4.50 -5.70 -1.38
N VAL A 33 3.80 -5.76 -2.51
CA VAL A 33 2.49 -5.15 -2.70
C VAL A 33 1.42 -6.22 -2.69
N TYR A 34 0.41 -6.04 -1.85
CA TYR A 34 -0.76 -6.93 -1.77
C TYR A 34 -2.02 -6.23 -2.28
N GLY A 35 -2.92 -6.99 -2.92
CA GLY A 35 -4.23 -6.46 -3.31
C GLY A 35 -5.15 -7.51 -3.93
N TYR A 36 -6.39 -7.10 -4.21
CA TYR A 36 -7.43 -7.93 -4.85
C TYR A 36 -7.84 -7.31 -6.19
N PRO A 37 -6.98 -7.36 -7.22
CA PRO A 37 -7.25 -6.75 -8.51
C PRO A 37 -8.36 -7.51 -9.26
N GLY A 38 -9.45 -6.83 -9.62
CA GLY A 38 -10.60 -7.41 -10.31
C GLY A 38 -10.32 -7.95 -11.72
N ASN A 39 -9.16 -7.65 -12.31
CA ASN A 39 -8.71 -8.26 -13.56
C ASN A 39 -7.99 -9.60 -13.39
N ILE A 40 -7.80 -10.08 -12.16
CA ILE A 40 -7.20 -11.38 -11.83
C ILE A 40 -8.21 -12.09 -10.93
N ASP A 41 -8.68 -13.27 -11.36
CA ASP A 41 -9.69 -14.07 -10.65
C ASP A 41 -10.89 -13.27 -10.14
N ASN A 42 -11.33 -12.24 -10.90
CA ASN A 42 -12.41 -11.32 -10.51
C ASN A 42 -12.23 -10.63 -9.14
N GLY A 43 -10.99 -10.56 -8.61
CA GLY A 43 -10.69 -9.99 -7.30
C GLY A 43 -11.03 -10.91 -6.13
N GLU A 44 -11.30 -12.20 -6.37
CA GLU A 44 -11.61 -13.18 -5.33
C GLU A 44 -10.36 -13.80 -4.69
N SER A 45 -9.19 -13.58 -5.29
CA SER A 45 -7.90 -14.05 -4.79
C SER A 45 -6.96 -12.89 -4.46
N MET A 46 -6.22 -13.03 -3.36
CA MET A 46 -5.17 -12.08 -3.00
C MET A 46 -3.98 -12.26 -3.94
N GLN A 47 -3.55 -11.16 -4.55
CA GLN A 47 -2.40 -11.12 -5.43
C GLN A 47 -1.23 -10.40 -4.76
N VAL A 48 -0.02 -10.82 -5.13
CA VAL A 48 1.23 -10.20 -4.66
C VAL A 48 2.07 -9.73 -5.84
N CYS A 49 2.70 -8.57 -5.70
CA CYS A 49 3.71 -8.09 -6.62
C CYS A 49 4.91 -7.56 -5.84
N THR A 50 6.12 -7.93 -6.25
CA THR A 50 7.35 -7.51 -5.58
C THR A 50 8.25 -6.74 -6.52
N GLY A 51 8.95 -5.73 -6.02
CA GLY A 51 9.94 -5.03 -6.80
C GLY A 51 10.43 -3.75 -6.17
N ARG A 52 11.46 -3.18 -6.79
CA ARG A 52 12.05 -1.92 -6.38
C ARG A 52 11.15 -0.77 -6.81
N THR A 53 10.78 0.10 -5.88
CA THR A 53 9.99 1.29 -6.21
C THR A 53 10.85 2.40 -6.83
N GLY A 54 10.22 3.20 -7.68
CA GLY A 54 10.76 4.45 -8.22
C GLY A 54 9.92 5.67 -7.84
N THR A 55 10.24 6.80 -8.47
CA THR A 55 9.42 8.03 -8.40
C THR A 55 8.68 8.24 -9.71
N ARG A 56 7.37 8.50 -9.60
CA ARG A 56 6.54 8.93 -10.72
C ARG A 56 5.97 10.31 -10.44
N THR A 57 6.03 11.19 -11.43
CA THR A 57 5.42 12.52 -11.36
C THR A 57 4.14 12.58 -12.18
N ILE A 58 3.07 13.12 -11.59
CA ILE A 58 1.79 13.36 -12.26
C ILE A 58 1.36 14.81 -12.08
N GLY A 59 0.75 15.38 -13.12
CA GLY A 59 0.21 16.74 -13.15
C GLY A 59 0.99 17.67 -14.07
N LEU A 60 0.26 18.52 -14.80
CA LEU A 60 0.81 19.39 -15.84
C LEU A 60 1.38 20.70 -15.25
N PHE A 61 0.64 21.32 -14.33
CA PHE A 61 0.99 22.60 -13.68
C PHE A 61 1.52 22.42 -12.26
N THR A 62 0.93 21.49 -11.49
CA THR A 62 1.44 21.07 -10.18
C THR A 62 1.98 19.66 -10.32
N ARG A 63 3.26 19.47 -10.02
CA ARG A 63 3.91 18.15 -10.02
C ARG A 63 3.70 17.47 -8.68
N TRP A 64 2.94 16.38 -8.70
CA TRP A 64 2.76 15.48 -7.56
C TRP A 64 3.68 14.28 -7.72
N TYR A 65 4.36 13.90 -6.65
CA TYR A 65 5.31 12.79 -6.64
C TYR A 65 4.70 11.58 -5.94
N PHE A 66 4.80 10.43 -6.60
CA PHE A 66 4.25 9.16 -6.16
C PHE A 66 5.34 8.09 -6.20
N HIS A 67 5.15 7.03 -5.42
CA HIS A 67 5.87 5.79 -5.66
C HIS A 67 5.31 5.13 -6.92
N ASN A 68 6.14 4.42 -7.67
CA ASN A 68 5.70 3.48 -8.68
C ASN A 68 6.48 2.18 -8.60
N ILE A 69 5.87 1.11 -9.09
CA ILE A 69 6.53 -0.17 -9.33
C ILE A 69 6.13 -0.63 -10.73
N GLU A 70 7.13 -0.88 -11.58
CA GLU A 70 6.95 -1.34 -12.94
C GLU A 70 6.66 -2.86 -12.96
N GLY A 71 5.94 -3.33 -13.97
CA GLY A 71 5.64 -4.76 -14.16
C GLY A 71 4.46 -5.31 -13.36
N CYS A 72 3.96 -4.59 -12.35
CA CYS A 72 2.76 -5.00 -11.62
C CYS A 72 1.48 -4.66 -12.40
N ASN A 73 0.74 -5.68 -12.85
CA ASN A 73 -0.48 -5.51 -13.64
C ASN A 73 -1.77 -5.56 -12.78
N PHE A 74 -1.80 -4.83 -11.66
CA PHE A 74 -2.97 -4.76 -10.81
C PHE A 74 -3.99 -3.76 -11.38
N GLY A 75 -5.21 -4.23 -11.62
CA GLY A 75 -6.34 -3.43 -12.08
C GLY A 75 -7.16 -2.81 -10.96
N GLY A 76 -8.36 -2.34 -11.30
CA GLY A 76 -9.31 -1.84 -10.30
C GLY A 76 -9.66 -2.92 -9.28
N GLY A 77 -9.90 -2.53 -8.03
CA GLY A 77 -10.04 -3.46 -6.90
C GLY A 77 -8.77 -3.57 -6.04
N ALA A 78 -7.58 -3.39 -6.63
CA ALA A 78 -6.34 -3.36 -5.85
C ALA A 78 -6.10 -2.04 -5.09
N SER A 79 -6.89 -1.00 -5.37
CA SER A 79 -6.79 0.31 -4.70
C SER A 79 -6.90 0.18 -3.18
N GLY A 80 -6.01 0.85 -2.45
CA GLY A 80 -5.88 0.75 -0.99
C GLY A 80 -4.98 -0.39 -0.51
N GLY A 81 -4.62 -1.35 -1.38
CA GLY A 81 -3.73 -2.46 -1.04
C GLY A 81 -2.34 -1.99 -0.55
N PRO A 82 -1.79 -2.56 0.53
CA PRO A 82 -0.59 -2.06 1.19
C PRO A 82 0.70 -2.39 0.41
N TRP A 83 1.65 -1.46 0.46
CA TRP A 83 3.01 -1.66 -0.04
C TRP A 83 3.94 -1.76 1.16
N LEU A 84 4.44 -2.97 1.40
CA LEU A 84 5.24 -3.29 2.58
C LEU A 84 6.73 -3.17 2.27
N GLN A 85 7.42 -2.39 3.10
CA GLN A 85 8.87 -2.42 3.25
C GLN A 85 9.24 -3.44 4.34
N ASP A 86 10.42 -4.07 4.22
CA ASP A 86 10.97 -5.01 5.19
C ASP A 86 9.97 -6.12 5.56
N HIS A 87 9.27 -6.62 4.53
CA HIS A 87 8.29 -7.67 4.67
C HIS A 87 8.97 -9.00 5.02
N ASP A 88 8.60 -9.55 6.17
CA ASP A 88 8.99 -10.89 6.59
C ASP A 88 7.89 -11.88 6.18
N SER A 89 8.19 -12.76 5.23
CA SER A 89 7.26 -13.77 4.76
C SER A 89 6.87 -14.81 5.82
N ALA A 90 7.68 -14.99 6.88
CA ALA A 90 7.39 -15.96 7.93
C ALA A 90 6.30 -15.46 8.89
N SER A 91 6.39 -14.20 9.31
CA SER A 91 5.35 -13.55 10.12
C SER A 91 4.24 -12.91 9.30
N GLY A 92 4.47 -12.67 8.00
CA GLY A 92 3.59 -11.88 7.14
C GLY A 92 3.57 -10.39 7.50
N LEU A 93 4.48 -9.93 8.36
CA LEU A 93 4.52 -8.55 8.86
C LEU A 93 5.56 -7.72 8.12
N GLY A 94 5.45 -6.40 8.28
CA GLY A 94 6.32 -5.43 7.64
C GLY A 94 5.83 -4.01 7.93
N TYR A 95 6.35 -3.03 7.20
CA TYR A 95 5.99 -1.64 7.36
C TYR A 95 5.25 -1.11 6.12
N VAL A 96 4.01 -0.67 6.29
CA VAL A 96 3.26 0.01 5.23
C VAL A 96 3.92 1.36 4.96
N ARG A 97 4.35 1.56 3.71
CA ARG A 97 4.98 2.80 3.26
C ARG A 97 4.22 3.50 2.14
N SER A 98 3.28 2.79 1.53
CA SER A 98 2.38 3.31 0.50
C SER A 98 1.13 2.44 0.38
N VAL A 99 0.16 2.90 -0.40
CA VAL A 99 -1.01 2.12 -0.81
C VAL A 99 -1.24 2.29 -2.31
N THR A 100 -1.69 1.24 -2.98
CA THR A 100 -2.06 1.30 -4.41
C THR A 100 -3.14 2.35 -4.63
N SER A 101 -2.90 3.29 -5.52
CA SER A 101 -3.83 4.40 -5.78
C SER A 101 -4.31 4.44 -7.22
N PHE A 102 -3.40 4.27 -8.18
CA PHE A 102 -3.73 4.40 -9.59
C PHE A 102 -2.88 3.48 -10.46
N LYS A 103 -3.32 3.34 -11.71
CA LYS A 103 -2.61 2.65 -12.78
C LYS A 103 -2.56 3.55 -14.02
N PRO A 104 -1.66 3.30 -14.97
CA PRO A 104 -1.56 4.08 -16.20
C PRO A 104 -2.83 4.02 -17.05
N ALA A 105 -2.96 4.99 -17.94
CA ALA A 105 -3.91 4.93 -19.04
C ALA A 105 -3.65 3.71 -19.94
N LYS A 106 -4.70 3.21 -20.59
CA LYS A 106 -4.62 2.06 -21.49
C LYS A 106 -3.56 2.30 -22.59
N GLY A 107 -2.66 1.34 -22.78
CA GLY A 107 -1.61 1.39 -23.81
C GLY A 107 -0.28 2.01 -23.36
N ALA A 108 -0.19 2.54 -22.13
CA ALA A 108 1.09 2.93 -21.53
C ALA A 108 1.79 1.73 -20.84
N PRO A 109 3.09 1.86 -20.49
CA PRO A 109 3.82 0.80 -19.78
C PRO A 109 3.10 0.32 -18.52
N VAL A 110 3.23 -0.97 -18.20
CA VAL A 110 2.56 -1.58 -17.05
C VAL A 110 3.25 -1.17 -15.76
N TYR A 111 2.54 -0.43 -14.90
CA TYR A 111 2.97 -0.11 -13.54
C TYR A 111 1.75 0.13 -12.65
N ILE A 112 1.97 0.17 -11.34
CA ILE A 112 1.03 0.77 -10.39
C ILE A 112 1.70 1.90 -9.62
N GLY A 113 0.90 2.90 -9.25
CA GLY A 113 1.34 4.06 -8.49
C GLY A 113 0.71 4.10 -7.10
N GLY A 114 1.51 4.53 -6.13
CA GLY A 114 1.11 4.64 -4.74
C GLY A 114 1.47 5.99 -4.12
N SER A 115 0.71 6.40 -3.12
CA SER A 115 0.94 7.66 -2.40
C SER A 115 2.26 7.66 -1.64
N TYR A 116 2.99 8.78 -1.71
CA TYR A 116 4.12 9.01 -0.81
C TYR A 116 3.60 9.47 0.55
N PHE A 117 3.92 8.73 1.60
CA PHE A 117 3.52 9.07 2.96
C PHE A 117 4.48 10.11 3.55
N ASP A 118 4.11 11.38 3.48
CA ASP A 118 4.84 12.45 4.16
C ASP A 118 4.34 12.66 5.60
N ASN A 119 4.80 13.75 6.24
CA ASN A 119 4.42 14.09 7.60
C ASN A 119 2.90 14.25 7.80
N ARG A 120 2.15 14.61 6.77
CA ARG A 120 0.68 14.74 6.86
C ARG A 120 0.04 13.38 7.10
N MET A 121 0.59 12.32 6.52
CA MET A 121 0.16 10.94 6.80
C MET A 121 0.49 10.52 8.23
N GLY A 122 1.66 10.91 8.75
CA GLY A 122 2.01 10.67 10.15
C GLY A 122 1.01 11.32 11.12
N SER A 123 0.72 12.61 10.90
CA SER A 123 -0.27 13.32 11.73
C SER A 123 -1.69 12.77 11.58
N LEU A 124 -2.08 12.32 10.38
CA LEU A 124 -3.37 11.67 10.16
C LEU A 124 -3.45 10.34 10.92
N TYR A 125 -2.40 9.53 10.85
CA TYR A 125 -2.33 8.26 11.55
C TYR A 125 -2.41 8.43 13.06
N GLU A 126 -1.69 9.42 13.62
CA GLU A 126 -1.77 9.73 15.05
C GLU A 126 -3.18 10.14 15.49
N LYS A 127 -3.87 10.97 14.69
CA LYS A 127 -5.27 11.34 14.98
C LYS A 127 -6.19 10.13 14.94
N ALA A 128 -6.14 9.35 13.85
CA ALA A 128 -6.92 8.12 13.71
C ALA A 128 -6.59 7.07 14.80
N ASN A 129 -5.42 7.21 15.43
CA ASN A 129 -5.05 6.35 16.55
C ASN A 129 -5.67 6.73 17.89
N ASN A 130 -6.04 7.99 18.05
CA ASN A 130 -6.62 8.55 19.26
C ASN A 130 -8.13 8.82 19.16
N ASP A 131 -8.74 8.52 18.01
CA ASP A 131 -10.20 8.40 17.82
C ASP A 131 -10.71 7.05 18.37
#